data_AF-A0A7K3YZN0-F1
#
_entry.id   AF-A0A7K3YZN0-F1
#
_cell.length_a   1.000
_cell.length_b   1.000
_cell.length_c   1.000
_cell.angle_alpha   90.00
_cell.angle_beta   90.00
_cell.angle_gamma   90.00
#
_symmetry.space_group_name_H-M   'P 1'
#
loop_
_entity.id
_entity.type
_entity.pdbx_description
1 polymer ?
#
loop_
_entity_poly.entity_id
_entity_poly.type
_entity_poly.pdbx_seq_one_letter_code
_entity_poly.pdbx_strand_id
1 'polypeptide(L)'
;LSRNYDLLILDEPFSSLDVFEKQRICMILSGKTDGITILFTHEQSVFPRTDYIWEIQDGELHLCGSLPACLTRWQHAPPVIKALIERGKTPENISLKHLEAAACAI
;
A
#
# COMPACT_ATOMS: atom_id res chain seq x y z
N LEU A 1 -3.60 17.18 -9.31
CA LEU A 1 -4.30 15.94 -9.77
C LEU A 1 -5.70 16.25 -10.33
N SER A 2 -5.89 17.34 -11.08
CA SER A 2 -7.22 17.88 -11.48
C SER A 2 -7.82 17.31 -12.78
N ARG A 3 -7.23 16.24 -13.35
CA ARG A 3 -7.76 15.55 -14.52
C ARG A 3 -8.06 14.10 -14.13
N ASN A 4 -9.23 13.61 -14.56
CA ASN A 4 -9.60 12.21 -14.40
C ASN A 4 -8.87 11.42 -15.50
N TYR A 5 -7.73 10.81 -15.13
CA TYR A 5 -6.98 9.93 -16.01
C TYR A 5 -7.47 8.50 -15.83
N ASP A 6 -7.65 7.78 -16.94
CA ASP A 6 -7.99 6.36 -16.93
C ASP A 6 -6.83 5.49 -16.43
N LEU A 7 -5.59 5.97 -16.57
CA LEU A 7 -4.37 5.35 -16.07
C LEU A 7 -3.44 6.39 -15.46
N LEU A 8 -3.07 6.19 -14.19
CA LEU A 8 -2.12 7.00 -13.45
C LEU A 8 -0.94 6.11 -13.03
N ILE A 9 0.26 6.40 -13.50
CA ILE A 9 1.48 5.73 -13.08
C ILE A 9 2.32 6.72 -12.28
N LEU A 10 2.72 6.34 -11.08
CA LEU A 10 3.52 7.14 -10.16
C LEU A 10 4.80 6.40 -9.85
N ASP A 11 5.93 6.98 -10.25
CA ASP A 11 7.26 6.46 -9.93
C ASP A 11 7.85 7.24 -8.76
N GLU A 12 8.08 6.55 -7.64
CA GLU A 12 8.61 7.10 -6.39
C GLU A 12 7.98 8.44 -5.95
N PRO A 13 6.64 8.56 -5.88
CA PRO A 13 5.97 9.83 -5.62
C PRO A 13 6.13 10.33 -4.18
N PHE A 14 6.65 9.49 -3.28
CA PHE A 14 6.92 9.84 -1.89
C PHE A 14 8.34 10.36 -1.65
N SER A 15 9.18 10.33 -2.69
CA SER A 15 10.53 10.86 -2.63
C SER A 15 10.48 12.35 -2.23
N SER A 16 11.34 12.73 -1.28
CA SER A 16 11.44 14.09 -0.76
C SER A 16 10.21 14.65 0.00
N LEU A 17 9.17 13.86 0.25
CA LEU A 17 8.03 14.28 1.07
C LEU A 17 8.25 13.99 2.55
N ASP A 18 7.76 14.89 3.40
CA ASP A 18 7.64 14.61 4.83
C ASP A 18 6.46 13.67 5.13
N VAL A 19 6.33 13.27 6.39
CA VAL A 19 5.28 12.36 6.83
C VAL A 19 3.87 12.90 6.57
N PHE A 20 3.65 14.21 6.70
CA PHE A 20 2.33 14.81 6.52
C PHE A 20 1.94 14.82 5.05
N GLU A 21 2.86 15.19 4.16
CA GLU A 21 2.59 15.19 2.72
C GLU A 21 2.45 13.76 2.16
N LYS A 22 3.21 12.78 2.68
CA LYS A 22 3.00 11.35 2.33
C LYS A 22 1.59 10.89 2.69
N GLN A 23 1.14 11.17 3.91
CA GLN A 23 -0.21 10.84 4.35
C GLN A 23 -1.27 11.53 3.49
N ARG A 24 -1.06 12.81 3.16
CA ARG A 24 -1.96 13.57 2.29
C ARG A 24 -2.07 12.96 0.90
N ILE A 25 -0.96 12.59 0.26
CA ILE A 25 -0.98 11.89 -1.03
C ILE A 25 -1.71 10.56 -0.89
N CYS A 26 -1.43 9.78 0.15
CA CYS A 26 -2.11 8.50 0.36
C CYS A 26 -3.62 8.66 0.51
N MET A 27 -4.10 9.71 1.20
CA MET A 27 -5.53 10.03 1.28
C MET A 27 -6.12 10.38 -0.10
N ILE A 28 -5.43 11.19 -0.90
CA ILE A 28 -5.87 11.57 -2.24
C ILE A 28 -5.97 10.33 -3.15
N LEU A 29 -4.94 9.48 -3.14
CA LEU A 29 -4.91 8.26 -3.95
C LEU A 29 -5.98 7.25 -3.50
N SER A 30 -6.20 7.11 -2.19
CA SER A 30 -7.25 6.23 -1.65
C SER A 30 -8.67 6.67 -2.02
N GLY A 31 -8.86 7.98 -2.29
CA GLY A 31 -10.14 8.54 -2.73
C GLY A 31 -10.41 8.40 -4.22
N LYS A 32 -9.43 7.97 -5.03
CA LYS A 32 -9.65 7.71 -6.45
C LYS A 32 -10.36 6.35 -6.62
N THR A 33 -11.61 6.39 -7.06
CA THR A 33 -12.41 5.19 -7.36
C THR A 33 -12.44 4.83 -8.84
N ASP A 34 -12.02 5.76 -9.70
CA ASP A 34 -12.06 5.60 -11.15
C ASP A 34 -10.65 5.54 -11.74
N GLY A 35 -10.51 4.74 -12.79
CA GLY A 35 -9.25 4.49 -13.48
C GLY A 35 -8.33 3.51 -12.74
N ILE A 36 -7.17 3.26 -13.33
CA ILE A 36 -6.12 2.39 -12.78
C ILE A 36 -5.01 3.27 -12.23
N THR A 37 -4.59 3.03 -10.99
CA THR A 37 -3.40 3.67 -10.41
C THR A 37 -2.33 2.64 -10.14
N ILE A 38 -1.15 2.81 -10.73
CA ILE A 38 0.04 2.00 -10.48
C ILE A 38 1.03 2.85 -9.71
N LEU A 39 1.45 2.36 -8.55
CA LEU A 39 2.34 3.04 -7.64
C LEU A 39 3.63 2.22 -7.49
N PHE A 40 4.74 2.76 -7.97
CA PHE A 40 6.08 2.25 -7.71
C PHE A 40 6.66 3.00 -6.52
N THR A 41 7.07 2.25 -5.50
CA THR A 41 7.57 2.84 -4.26
C THR A 41 8.41 1.84 -3.47
N HIS A 42 9.48 2.32 -2.85
CA HIS A 42 10.21 1.62 -1.79
C HIS A 42 9.79 2.05 -0.38
N GLU A 43 8.77 2.90 -0.25
CA GLU A 43 8.17 3.30 1.03
C GLU A 43 7.68 2.07 1.81
N GLN A 44 7.84 2.08 3.14
CA GLN A 44 7.49 0.96 4.03
C GLN A 44 6.52 1.35 5.14
N SER A 45 6.27 2.64 5.35
CA SER A 45 5.55 3.16 6.53
C SER A 45 4.12 3.62 6.22
N VAL A 46 3.88 4.21 5.04
CA VAL A 46 2.59 4.79 4.68
C VAL A 46 2.23 4.38 3.26
N PHE A 47 1.03 3.84 3.10
CA PHE A 47 0.50 3.41 1.81
C PHE A 47 -0.92 3.94 1.61
N PRO A 48 -1.35 4.19 0.37
CA PRO A 48 -2.76 4.39 0.07
C PRO A 48 -3.53 3.07 0.23
N ARG A 49 -4.86 3.15 0.13
CA ARG A 49 -5.67 1.96 -0.12
C ARG A 49 -5.22 1.33 -1.44
N THR A 50 -5.02 0.03 -1.45
CA THR A 50 -4.53 -0.71 -2.62
C THR A 50 -5.30 -2.01 -2.77
N ASP A 51 -5.52 -2.45 -4.00
CA ASP A 51 -6.25 -3.69 -4.28
C ASP A 51 -5.31 -4.87 -4.53
N TYR A 52 -4.17 -4.64 -5.18
CA TYR A 52 -3.16 -5.66 -5.53
C TYR A 52 -1.75 -5.24 -5.14
N ILE A 53 -0.96 -6.20 -4.67
CA ILE A 53 0.46 -6.03 -4.37
C ILE A 53 1.29 -6.77 -5.40
N TRP A 54 2.30 -6.07 -5.91
CA TRP A 54 3.35 -6.59 -6.76
C TRP A 54 4.69 -6.27 -6.12
N GLU A 55 5.68 -7.12 -6.36
CA GLU A 55 7.02 -6.99 -5.81
C GLU A 55 8.04 -7.16 -6.93
N ILE A 56 9.07 -6.32 -6.93
CA ILE A 56 10.18 -6.46 -7.87
C ILE A 56 11.31 -7.19 -7.12
N GLN A 57 11.70 -8.36 -7.62
CA GLN A 57 12.78 -9.17 -7.08
C GLN A 57 13.66 -9.66 -8.22
N ASP A 58 14.99 -9.55 -8.07
CA ASP A 58 15.97 -10.04 -9.06
C ASP A 58 15.74 -9.53 -10.49
N GLY A 59 15.17 -8.32 -10.62
CA GLY A 59 14.83 -7.71 -11.91
C GLY A 59 13.51 -8.19 -12.53
N GLU A 60 12.79 -9.08 -11.86
CA GLU A 60 11.48 -9.59 -12.28
C GLU A 60 10.34 -9.01 -11.43
N LEU A 61 9.17 -8.83 -12.05
CA LEU A 61 7.96 -8.35 -11.40
C LEU A 61 7.08 -9.55 -11.01
N HIS A 62 6.89 -9.77 -9.71
CA HIS A 62 6.08 -10.85 -9.16
C HIS A 62 4.76 -10.32 -8.60
N LEU A 63 3.65 -10.99 -8.94
CA LEU A 63 2.35 -10.72 -8.35
C LEU A 63 2.25 -11.41 -6.99
N CYS A 64 2.13 -10.65 -5.91
CA CYS A 64 1.81 -11.19 -4.58
C CYS A 64 0.32 -11.58 -4.47
N GLY A 65 -0.56 -10.80 -5.12
CA GLY A 65 -2.00 -11.05 -5.19
C GLY A 65 -2.84 -9.88 -4.66
N SER A 66 -4.12 -10.14 -4.41
CA SER A 66 -5.06 -9.15 -3.90
C SER A 66 -5.07 -9.09 -2.37
N LEU A 67 -5.33 -7.91 -1.82
CA LEU A 67 -5.52 -7.72 -0.37
C LEU A 67 -6.90 -8.23 0.09
N PRO A 68 -7.02 -8.72 1.33
CA PRO A 68 -5.95 -8.98 2.29
C PRO A 68 -5.24 -10.33 2.07
N ALA A 69 -5.72 -11.18 1.17
CA ALA A 69 -5.27 -12.56 1.02
C ALA A 69 -3.76 -12.69 0.73
N CYS A 70 -3.18 -11.76 -0.02
CA CYS A 70 -1.75 -11.77 -0.34
C CYS A 70 -0.83 -11.45 0.86
N LEU A 71 -1.34 -10.86 1.95
CA LEU A 71 -0.52 -10.40 3.07
C LEU A 71 0.31 -11.52 3.69
N THR A 72 -0.27 -12.72 3.80
CA THR A 72 0.41 -13.90 4.37
C THR A 72 1.50 -14.48 3.47
N ARG A 73 1.48 -14.15 2.18
CA ARG A 73 2.42 -14.64 1.16
C ARG A 73 3.44 -13.59 0.73
N TRP A 74 3.26 -12.35 1.18
CA TRP A 74 4.12 -11.23 0.80
C TRP A 74 5.45 -11.30 1.55
N GLN A 75 6.48 -11.82 0.88
CA GLN A 75 7.78 -12.13 1.49
C GLN A 75 8.50 -10.88 2.02
N HIS A 76 8.54 -9.80 1.25
CA HIS A 76 9.18 -8.54 1.66
C HIS A 76 8.18 -7.50 2.18
N ALA A 77 7.06 -7.95 2.77
CA ALA A 77 6.12 -7.07 3.43
C ALA A 77 6.81 -6.17 4.49
N PRO A 78 6.36 -4.92 4.66
CA PRO A 78 6.82 -4.02 5.70
C PRO A 78 6.78 -4.61 7.12
N PRO A 79 7.71 -4.24 8.01
CA PRO A 79 7.80 -4.81 9.36
C PRO A 79 6.50 -4.71 10.17
N VAL A 80 5.75 -3.61 10.03
CA VAL A 80 4.47 -3.41 10.73
C VAL A 80 3.42 -4.43 10.31
N ILE A 81 3.38 -4.80 9.03
CA ILE A 81 2.45 -5.79 8.50
C ILE A 81 2.84 -7.19 8.98
N LYS A 82 4.13 -7.52 8.92
CA LYS A 82 4.65 -8.80 9.44
C LYS A 82 4.31 -8.99 10.92
N ALA A 83 4.58 -7.97 11.74
CA ALA A 83 4.29 -8.00 13.17
C ALA A 83 2.79 -8.17 13.49
N LEU A 84 1.89 -7.61 12.67
CA LEU A 84 0.45 -7.81 12.81
C LEU A 84 0.05 -9.25 12.49
N ILE A 85 0.53 -9.79 11.36
CA ILE A 85 0.25 -11.17 10.94
C ILE A 85 0.75 -12.18 11.97
N GLU A 86 1.96 -11.99 12.50
CA GLU A 86 2.54 -12.83 13.56
C GLU A 86 1.70 -12.85 14.83
N ARG A 87 0.97 -11.76 15.11
CA ARG A 87 0.02 -11.65 16.24
C ARG A 87 -1.37 -12.18 15.91
N GLY A 88 -1.55 -12.83 14.75
CA GLY A 88 -2.84 -13.30 14.27
C GLY A 88 -3.80 -12.20 13.82
N LYS A 89 -3.31 -10.96 13.65
CA LYS A 89 -4.09 -9.79 13.26
C LYS A 89 -3.88 -9.52 11.78
N THR A 90 -4.87 -9.85 10.95
CA THR A 90 -4.79 -9.61 9.50
C THR A 90 -5.54 -8.32 9.16
N PRO A 91 -4.86 -7.25 8.74
CA PRO A 91 -5.54 -6.04 8.29
C PRO A 91 -6.24 -6.27 6.95
N GLU A 92 -7.40 -5.64 6.75
CA GLU A 92 -8.14 -5.71 5.48
C GLU A 92 -7.40 -5.02 4.32
N ASN A 93 -6.55 -4.03 4.65
CA ASN A 93 -5.75 -3.28 3.69
C ASN A 93 -4.44 -2.76 4.32
N ILE A 94 -3.53 -2.23 3.51
CA ILE A 94 -2.22 -1.72 3.97
C ILE A 94 -2.20 -0.22 4.28
N SER A 95 -3.30 0.49 4.01
CA SER A 95 -3.39 1.90 4.39
C SER A 95 -3.34 2.06 5.92
N LEU A 96 -2.79 3.18 6.41
CA LEU A 96 -2.63 3.47 7.84
C LEU A 96 -3.89 3.16 8.68
N LYS A 97 -5.07 3.63 8.24
CA LYS A 97 -6.36 3.40 8.92
C LYS A 97 -6.67 1.90 9.16
N HIS A 98 -6.37 1.04 8.19
CA HIS A 98 -6.65 -0.40 8.29
C HIS A 98 -5.60 -1.12 9.14
N LEU A 99 -4.33 -0.66 9.11
CA LEU A 99 -3.28 -1.16 9.99
C LEU A 99 -3.59 -0.83 11.45
N GLU A 100 -4.01 0.40 11.73
CA GLU A 100 -4.43 0.84 13.07
C GLU A 100 -5.65 0.07 13.56
N ALA A 101 -6.66 -0.12 12.71
CA ALA A 101 -7.84 -0.92 13.06
C ALA A 101 -7.48 -2.36 13.42
N ALA A 102 -6.61 -3.00 12.65
CA ALA A 102 -6.14 -4.36 12.94
C ALA A 102 -5.32 -4.43 14.23
N ALA A 103 -4.46 -3.43 14.48
CA ALA A 103 -3.68 -3.36 15.71
C ALA A 103 -4.57 -3.27 16.96
N CYS A 104 -5.66 -2.51 16.89
CA CYS A 104 -6.59 -2.26 17.98
C CYS A 104 -7.70 -3.33 18.14
N ALA A 105 -7.87 -4.25 17.19
CA ALA A 105 -8.83 -5.34 17.33
C ALA A 105 -8.47 -6.20 18.56
N ILE A 106 -9.45 -6.45 19.43
CA ILE A 106 -9.32 -7.23 20.69
C ILE A 106 -9.51 -8.71 20.38
#